data_AF-A0A286LQB8-F1
#
_entry.id   AF-A0A286LQB8-F1
#
_cell.length_a   1.000
_cell.length_b   1.000
_cell.length_c   1.000
_cell.angle_alpha   90.00
_cell.angle_beta   90.00
_cell.angle_gamma   90.00
#
_symmetry.space_group_name_H-M   'P 1'
#
loop_
_entity.id
_entity.type
_entity.pdbx_description
1 polymer ?
#
loop_
_entity_poly.entity_id
_entity_poly.type
_entity_poly.pdbx_seq_one_letter_code
_entity_poly.pdbx_strand_id
1 'polypeptide(L)'
;MVKKNSFISVITQEEKEENSGSVEFQVFHFTSKIRRLTSHLELHKRDFLSQRGLRIILGKRQRLLTYLSKKNKVRYKKLMDQLNIREPKIS
;
A
#
# COMPACT_ATOMS: atom_id res chain seq x y z
N MET A 1 -8.99 19.64 -3.57
CA MET A 1 -10.17 18.76 -3.33
C MET A 1 -9.77 17.31 -3.59
N VAL A 2 -9.24 16.63 -2.58
CA VAL A 2 -8.81 15.22 -2.72
C VAL A 2 -10.06 14.36 -2.71
N LYS A 3 -10.37 13.72 -3.84
CA LYS A 3 -11.47 12.74 -3.94
C LYS A 3 -11.26 11.69 -2.85
N LYS A 4 -12.09 11.69 -1.81
CA LYS A 4 -12.16 10.59 -0.84
C LYS A 4 -12.72 9.39 -1.62
N ASN A 5 -11.84 8.49 -2.07
CA ASN A 5 -12.25 7.23 -2.66
C ASN A 5 -13.12 6.49 -1.63
N SER A 6 -14.34 6.15 -2.02
CA SER A 6 -15.45 5.60 -1.20
C SER A 6 -15.13 4.33 -0.41
N PHE A 7 -13.99 3.67 -0.67
CA PHE A 7 -13.50 2.53 0.11
C PHE A 7 -12.65 2.92 1.33
N ILE A 8 -12.05 4.11 1.33
CA ILE A 8 -11.24 4.61 2.45
C ILE A 8 -12.13 4.85 3.67
N SER A 9 -13.34 5.36 3.47
CA SER A 9 -14.35 5.50 4.53
C SER A 9 -14.82 4.14 5.06
N VAL A 10 -15.02 3.14 4.19
CA VAL A 10 -15.46 1.79 4.58
C VAL A 10 -14.43 1.12 5.51
N ILE A 11 -13.14 1.25 5.22
CA ILE A 11 -12.08 0.67 6.06
C ILE A 11 -11.95 1.39 7.42
N THR A 12 -12.19 2.69 7.48
CA THR A 12 -12.25 3.43 8.77
C THR A 12 -13.57 3.28 9.51
N GLN A 13 -14.67 2.87 8.86
CA GLN A 13 -15.98 2.68 9.49
C GLN A 13 -16.16 1.25 10.02
N GLU A 14 -15.46 0.26 9.45
CA GLU A 14 -15.39 -1.09 10.02
C GLU A 14 -14.26 -1.16 11.06
N GLU A 15 -14.41 -0.37 12.13
CA GLU A 15 -13.71 -0.54 13.41
C GLU A 15 -14.13 -1.85 14.07
N LYS A 16 -13.69 -2.97 13.51
CA LYS A 16 -13.53 -4.21 14.27
C LYS A 16 -12.07 -4.61 14.19
N GLU A 17 -11.47 -4.76 15.36
CA GLU A 17 -10.10 -5.23 15.62
C GLU A 17 -9.66 -6.41 14.73
N GLU A 18 -10.61 -7.20 14.21
CA GLU A 18 -10.40 -8.32 13.28
C GLU A 18 -9.78 -7.93 11.92
N ASN A 19 -10.02 -6.74 11.37
CA ASN A 19 -9.62 -6.39 10.00
C ASN A 19 -8.27 -5.65 9.87
N SER A 20 -7.66 -5.24 10.99
CA SER A 20 -6.31 -4.64 11.02
C SER A 20 -5.24 -5.60 10.49
N GLY A 21 -5.49 -6.91 10.56
CA GLY A 21 -4.62 -7.96 10.02
C GLY A 21 -4.82 -8.25 8.52
N SER A 22 -5.85 -7.69 7.89
CA SER A 22 -6.15 -7.98 6.48
C SER A 22 -5.02 -7.53 5.53
N VAL A 23 -4.81 -8.31 4.47
CA VAL A 23 -3.77 -8.03 3.49
C VAL A 23 -4.05 -6.70 2.78
N GLU A 24 -5.31 -6.39 2.52
CA GLU A 24 -5.77 -5.13 1.93
C GLU A 24 -5.41 -3.92 2.79
N PHE A 25 -5.73 -3.98 4.09
CA PHE A 25 -5.41 -2.90 5.02
C PHE A 25 -3.91 -2.65 5.09
N GLN A 26 -3.10 -3.71 5.20
CA GLN A 26 -1.65 -3.60 5.25
C GLN A 26 -1.08 -2.98 3.96
N VAL A 27 -1.56 -3.41 2.79
CA VAL A 27 -1.13 -2.85 1.50
C VAL A 27 -1.52 -1.37 1.37
N PHE A 28 -2.72 -0.99 1.82
CA PHE A 28 -3.15 0.41 1.88
C PHE A 28 -2.25 1.23 2.80
N HIS A 29 -2.02 0.77 4.02
CA HIS A 29 -1.16 1.44 5.00
C HIS A 29 0.26 1.65 4.45
N PHE A 30 0.87 0.61 3.88
CA PHE A 30 2.19 0.73 3.25
C PHE A 30 2.18 1.69 2.07
N THR A 31 1.13 1.70 1.26
CA THR A 31 1.02 2.63 0.12
C THR A 31 0.93 4.08 0.58
N SER A 32 0.16 4.38 1.62
CA SER A 32 0.10 5.71 2.23
C SER A 32 1.46 6.14 2.78
N LYS A 33 2.14 5.23 3.49
CA LYS A 33 3.48 5.50 4.05
C LYS A 33 4.54 5.71 2.97
N ILE A 34 4.51 4.94 1.88
CA ILE A 34 5.37 5.10 0.71
C ILE A 34 5.17 6.49 0.12
N ARG A 35 3.93 6.91 -0.16
CA ARG A 35 3.65 8.24 -0.73
C ARG A 35 4.22 9.37 0.14
N ARG A 36 4.00 9.31 1.45
CA ARG A 36 4.54 10.31 2.40
C ARG A 36 6.07 10.32 2.42
N LEU A 37 6.72 9.16 2.48
CA LEU A 37 8.18 9.05 2.49
C LEU A 37 8.81 9.48 1.15
N THR A 38 8.14 9.20 0.03
CA THR A 38 8.61 9.64 -1.29
C THR A 38 8.67 11.16 -1.34
N SER A 39 7.60 11.87 -0.95
CA SER A 39 7.60 13.34 -0.90
C SER A 39 8.64 13.91 0.09
N HIS A 40 8.85 13.26 1.24
CA HIS A 40 9.91 13.65 2.19
C HIS A 40 11.31 13.55 1.54
N LEU A 41 11.57 12.47 0.83
CA LEU A 41 12.87 12.20 0.20
C LEU A 41 13.14 13.07 -1.04
N GLU A 42 12.10 13.60 -1.69
CA GLU A 42 12.26 14.60 -2.75
C GLU A 42 12.93 15.88 -2.21
N LEU A 43 12.57 16.29 -1.00
CA LEU A 43 13.18 17.43 -0.29
C LEU A 43 14.51 17.04 0.37
N HIS A 44 14.58 15.85 0.98
CA HIS A 44 15.73 15.37 1.77
C HIS A 44 16.49 14.23 1.07
N LYS A 45 17.10 14.54 -0.08
CA LYS A 45 17.76 13.53 -0.95
C LYS A 45 18.92 12.77 -0.29
N ARG A 46 19.54 13.34 0.76
CA ARG A 46 20.68 12.73 1.49
C ARG A 46 20.25 11.90 2.71
N ASP A 47 18.95 11.75 2.97
CA ASP A 47 18.45 10.90 4.07
C ASP A 47 18.46 9.41 3.67
N PHE A 48 19.64 8.80 3.76
CA PHE A 48 19.87 7.41 3.37
C PHE A 48 19.17 6.39 4.31
N LEU A 49 18.94 6.76 5.57
CA LEU A 49 18.25 5.91 6.54
C LEU A 49 16.77 5.79 6.16
N SER A 50 16.12 6.91 5.84
CA SER A 50 14.73 6.90 5.36
C SER A 50 14.59 6.19 4.01
N GLN A 51 15.56 6.35 3.09
CA GLN A 51 15.58 5.59 1.84
C GLN A 51 15.68 4.07 2.06
N ARG A 52 16.48 3.63 3.04
CA ARG A 52 16.56 2.21 3.42
C ARG A 52 15.21 1.73 3.96
N GLY A 53 14.58 2.50 4.85
CA GLY A 53 13.25 2.19 5.38
C GLY A 53 12.19 2.09 4.28
N LEU A 54 12.21 3.02 3.32
CA LEU A 54 11.31 3.00 2.17
C LEU A 54 11.46 1.73 1.33
N ARG A 55 12.70 1.30 1.04
CA ARG A 55 12.98 0.05 0.30
C ARG A 55 12.43 -1.18 1.01
N ILE A 56 12.55 -1.24 2.34
CA ILE A 56 12.01 -2.35 3.15
C ILE A 56 10.48 -2.38 3.04
N ILE A 57 9.81 -1.22 3.16
CA ILE A 57 8.35 -1.11 3.07
C ILE A 57 7.85 -1.51 1.67
N LEU A 58 8.55 -1.07 0.60
CA LEU A 58 8.27 -1.48 -0.77
C LEU A 58 8.32 -3.00 -0.93
N GLY A 59 9.38 -3.64 -0.41
CA GLY A 59 9.53 -5.10 -0.45
C GLY A 59 8.43 -5.84 0.31
N LYS A 60 8.03 -5.35 1.50
CA LYS A 60 6.92 -5.92 2.27
C LYS A 60 5.60 -5.84 1.50
N ARG A 61 5.28 -4.68 0.93
CA ARG A 61 4.08 -4.48 0.11
C ARG A 61 4.07 -5.40 -1.11
N GLN A 62 5.21 -5.55 -1.78
CA GLN A 62 5.33 -6.43 -2.94
C GLN A 62 5.01 -7.89 -2.58
N ARG A 63 5.56 -8.40 -1.47
CA ARG A 63 5.29 -9.77 -1.00
C ARG A 63 3.79 -10.00 -0.71
N LEU A 64 3.14 -9.03 -0.06
CA LEU A 64 1.69 -9.09 0.21
C LEU A 64 0.86 -9.09 -1.08
N LEU A 65 1.21 -8.26 -2.05
CA LEU A 65 0.55 -8.23 -3.35
C LEU A 65 0.74 -9.54 -4.12
N THR A 66 1.95 -10.11 -4.12
CA THR A 66 2.21 -11.43 -4.72
C THR A 66 1.40 -12.53 -4.02
N TYR A 67 1.31 -12.50 -2.69
CA TYR A 67 0.47 -13.44 -1.94
C TYR A 67 -1.01 -13.32 -2.31
N LEU A 68 -1.54 -12.09 -2.35
CA LEU A 68 -2.94 -11.84 -2.69
C LEU A 68 -3.25 -12.26 -4.13
N SER A 69 -2.34 -11.99 -5.07
CA SER A 69 -2.46 -12.43 -6.47
C SER A 69 -2.54 -13.95 -6.60
N LYS A 70 -1.80 -14.70 -5.78
CA LYS A 70 -1.84 -16.17 -5.78
C LYS A 70 -3.13 -16.71 -5.14
N LYS A 71 -3.60 -16.06 -4.07
CA LYS A 71 -4.77 -16.51 -3.30
C LYS A 71 -6.10 -16.12 -3.94
N ASN A 72 -6.22 -14.89 -4.45
CA ASN A 72 -7.46 -14.37 -5.03
C ASN A 72 -7.17 -13.24 -6.03
N LYS A 73 -7.22 -13.58 -7.32
CA LYS A 73 -6.97 -12.63 -8.43
C LYS A 73 -7.99 -11.49 -8.50
N VAL A 74 -9.25 -11.74 -8.13
CA VAL A 74 -10.33 -10.73 -8.17
C VAL A 74 -10.08 -9.66 -7.11
N ARG A 75 -9.76 -10.06 -5.87
CA ARG A 75 -9.39 -9.14 -4.79
C ARG A 75 -8.13 -8.35 -5.13
N TYR A 76 -7.13 -9.02 -5.70
CA TYR A 76 -5.91 -8.37 -6.15
C TYR A 76 -6.19 -7.27 -7.17
N LYS A 77 -6.92 -7.56 -8.25
CA LYS A 77 -7.25 -6.57 -9.29
C LYS A 77 -8.03 -5.38 -8.71
N LYS A 78 -9.05 -5.65 -7.89
CA LYS A 78 -9.83 -4.60 -7.21
C LYS A 78 -8.93 -3.70 -6.34
N LEU A 79 -8.03 -4.29 -5.57
CA LEU A 79 -7.10 -3.54 -4.72
C LEU A 79 -6.13 -2.68 -5.55
N MET A 80 -5.63 -3.21 -6.67
CA MET A 80 -4.75 -2.48 -7.58
C MET A 80 -5.43 -1.26 -8.19
N ASP A 81 -6.64 -1.44 -8.70
CA ASP A 81 -7.46 -0.38 -9.31
C ASP A 81 -7.77 0.71 -8.28
N GLN A 82 -8.10 0.32 -7.04
CA GLN A 82 -8.43 1.27 -5.97
C GLN A 82 -7.24 2.11 -5.50
N LEU A 83 -6.06 1.49 -5.41
CA LEU A 83 -4.86 2.16 -4.90
C LEU A 83 -4.06 2.85 -6.00
N ASN A 84 -4.46 2.71 -7.27
CA ASN A 84 -3.70 3.18 -8.44
C ASN A 84 -2.23 2.74 -8.36
N ILE A 85 -2.00 1.47 -7.98
CA ILE A 85 -0.66 0.89 -7.91
C ILE A 85 -0.36 0.32 -9.29
N ARG A 86 0.81 0.65 -9.86
CA ARG A 86 1.26 0.05 -11.12
C ARG A 86 1.52 -1.45 -10.91
N GLU A 87 1.06 -2.28 -11.86
CA GLU A 87 1.35 -3.71 -11.85
C GLU A 87 2.85 -3.96 -11.70
N PRO A 88 3.27 -4.72 -10.68
CA PRO A 88 4.66 -5.12 -10.59
C PRO A 88 4.95 -6.06 -11.77
N LYS A 89 5.97 -5.74 -12.56
CA LYS A 89 6.53 -6.69 -13.52
C LYS A 89 7.13 -7.84 -12.72
N ILE A 90 6.37 -8.92 -12.58
CA ILE A 90 6.86 -10.18 -12.05
C ILE A 90 7.53 -10.86 -13.25
N SER A 91 8.86 -10.73 -13.36
CA SER A 91 9.67 -11.49 -14.32
C SER A 91 9.96 -12.89 -13.78
#